data_AF-A0A952YP55-F1
#
_entry.id   AF-A0A952YP55-F1
#
_cell.length_a   1.000
_cell.length_b   1.000
_cell.length_c   1.000
_cell.angle_alpha   90.00
_cell.angle_beta   90.00
_cell.angle_gamma   90.00
#
_symmetry.space_group_name_H-M   'P 1'
#
loop_
_entity.id
_entity.type
_entity.pdbx_description
1 polymer ?
#
loop_
_entity_poly.entity_id
_entity_poly.type
_entity_poly.pdbx_seq_one_letter_code
_entity_poly.pdbx_strand_id
1 'polypeptide(L)'
;MKRWFGHERRPRTSQSEHLRVLAIRRLVASDLDPHRHQLSQRDTRLYQCLTSTSSLETVRHLRFDLFDLLCRRMGEGIAVVRIKEIDAWLSPRH
;
A
#
# COMPACT_ATOMS: atom_id res chain seq x y z
N MET A 1 21.25 9.35 -43.68
CA MET A 1 19.80 9.38 -43.37
C MET A 1 19.59 8.89 -41.94
N LYS A 2 18.88 9.68 -41.13
CA LYS A 2 18.77 9.52 -39.68
C LYS A 2 17.86 8.34 -39.30
N ARG A 3 18.30 7.63 -38.25
CA ARG A 3 17.72 6.43 -37.63
C ARG A 3 16.34 6.70 -37.06
N TRP A 4 15.36 5.85 -37.39
CA TRP A 4 14.10 5.74 -36.65
C TRP A 4 14.13 4.45 -35.82
N PHE A 5 14.75 4.51 -34.65
CA PHE A 5 14.47 3.53 -33.61
C PHE A 5 13.12 3.93 -33.00
N GLY A 6 12.05 3.26 -33.45
CA GLY A 6 10.79 3.17 -32.71
C GLY A 6 11.05 2.43 -31.41
N HIS A 7 11.68 3.12 -30.45
CA HIS A 7 11.81 2.64 -29.09
C HIS A 7 10.42 2.76 -28.45
N GLU A 8 9.60 1.73 -28.66
CA GLU A 8 8.41 1.44 -27.88
C GLU A 8 8.85 1.19 -26.42
N ARG A 9 9.19 2.26 -25.71
CA ARG A 9 9.42 2.21 -24.27
C ARG A 9 8.10 2.54 -23.60
N ARG A 10 7.47 1.53 -22.99
CA ARG A 10 7.30 1.43 -21.52
C ARG A 10 6.04 0.64 -21.14
N PRO A 11 6.18 -0.58 -20.58
CA PRO A 11 5.32 -1.05 -19.49
C PRO A 11 5.85 -0.56 -18.13
N ARG A 12 6.35 0.68 -18.04
CA ARG A 12 6.93 1.21 -16.78
C ARG A 12 5.88 1.60 -15.75
N THR A 13 4.64 1.86 -16.15
CA THR A 13 3.55 2.22 -15.24
C THR A 13 3.15 1.02 -14.40
N SER A 14 2.89 -0.15 -15.01
CA SER A 14 2.49 -1.37 -14.30
C SER A 14 3.59 -1.93 -13.41
N GLN A 15 4.86 -1.88 -13.83
CA GLN A 15 5.97 -2.33 -12.98
C GLN A 15 6.18 -1.39 -11.78
N SER A 16 6.06 -0.07 -11.98
CA SER A 16 6.16 0.90 -10.88
C SER A 16 4.98 0.79 -9.91
N GLU A 17 3.77 0.53 -10.42
CA GLU A 17 2.58 0.29 -9.60
C GLU A 17 2.76 -0.96 -8.74
N HIS A 18 3.17 -2.07 -9.34
CA HIS A 18 3.40 -3.32 -8.62
C HIS A 18 4.42 -3.14 -7.48
N LEU A 19 5.53 -2.44 -7.73
CA LEU A 19 6.53 -2.14 -6.70
C LEU A 19 5.95 -1.29 -5.57
N ARG A 20 5.10 -0.30 -5.88
CA ARG A 20 4.44 0.55 -4.88
C ARG A 20 3.46 -0.25 -4.02
N VAL A 21 2.67 -1.13 -4.63
CA VAL A 21 1.75 -2.02 -3.89
C VAL A 21 2.55 -2.97 -3.00
N LEU A 22 3.64 -3.55 -3.50
CA LEU A 22 4.51 -4.41 -2.69
C LEU A 22 5.13 -3.67 -1.50
N ALA A 23 5.56 -2.41 -1.67
CA ALA A 23 6.07 -1.59 -0.59
C ALA A 23 5.01 -1.37 0.50
N ILE A 24 3.78 -1.01 0.10
CA ILE A 24 2.66 -0.82 1.03
C ILE A 24 2.33 -2.13 1.75
N ARG A 25 2.26 -3.26 1.02
CA ARG A 25 2.01 -4.59 1.61
C ARG A 25 3.02 -4.95 2.67
N ARG A 26 4.31 -4.71 2.39
CA ARG A 26 5.39 -4.97 3.35
C ARG A 26 5.30 -4.10 4.58
N LEU A 27 4.97 -2.82 4.41
CA LEU A 27 4.78 -1.89 5.52
C LEU A 27 3.62 -2.34 6.43
N VAL A 28 2.45 -2.60 5.83
CA VAL A 28 1.27 -3.07 6.54
C VAL A 28 1.53 -4.41 7.25
N ALA A 29 2.21 -5.34 6.60
CA ALA A 29 2.62 -6.61 7.21
C ALA A 29 3.58 -6.37 8.39
N SER A 30 4.61 -5.53 8.21
CA SER A 30 5.59 -5.24 9.26
C SER A 30 4.95 -4.63 10.51
N ASP A 31 3.97 -3.74 10.34
CA ASP A 31 3.31 -3.06 11.45
C ASP A 31 2.23 -3.95 12.11
N LEU A 32 1.51 -4.79 11.35
CA LEU A 32 0.35 -5.54 11.86
C LEU A 32 0.58 -7.02 12.14
N ASP A 33 1.59 -7.67 11.54
CA ASP A 33 1.88 -9.09 11.77
C ASP A 33 2.18 -9.41 13.25
N PRO A 34 2.93 -8.57 14.02
CA PRO A 34 3.12 -8.76 15.46
C PRO A 34 1.81 -8.77 16.26
N HIS A 35 0.76 -8.12 15.75
CA HIS A 35 -0.54 -7.98 16.39
C HIS A 35 -1.62 -8.87 15.77
N ARG A 36 -1.25 -9.75 14.81
CA ARG A 36 -2.19 -10.52 14.00
C ARG A 36 -3.15 -11.37 14.82
N HIS A 37 -2.67 -11.96 15.92
CA HIS A 37 -3.47 -12.79 16.82
C HIS A 37 -4.50 -12.00 17.65
N GLN A 38 -4.34 -10.67 17.72
CA GLN A 38 -5.22 -9.78 18.49
C GLN A 38 -6.21 -9.03 17.59
N LEU A 39 -6.16 -9.25 16.28
CA LEU A 39 -7.06 -8.63 15.32
C LEU A 39 -8.47 -9.22 15.45
N SER A 40 -9.48 -8.37 15.37
CA SER A 40 -10.86 -8.84 15.22
C SER A 40 -11.03 -9.57 13.88
N GLN A 41 -12.14 -10.29 13.70
CA GLN A 41 -12.45 -10.93 12.42
C GLN A 41 -12.53 -9.90 11.28
N ARG A 42 -13.09 -8.71 11.53
CA ARG A 42 -13.15 -7.60 10.56
C ARG A 42 -11.74 -7.11 10.20
N ASP A 43 -10.91 -6.84 11.21
CA ASP A 43 -9.55 -6.32 11.01
C ASP A 43 -8.64 -7.36 10.32
N THR A 44 -8.86 -8.64 10.60
CA THR A 44 -8.15 -9.75 9.93
C THR A 44 -8.49 -9.81 8.45
N ARG A 45 -9.77 -9.60 8.08
CA ARG A 45 -10.19 -9.53 6.66
C ARG A 45 -9.59 -8.31 5.97
N LEU A 46 -9.57 -7.16 6.64
CA LEU A 46 -8.93 -5.94 6.13
C LEU A 46 -7.43 -6.18 5.88
N TYR A 47 -6.73 -6.75 6.87
CA TYR A 47 -5.32 -7.13 6.76
C TYR A 47 -5.09 -8.05 5.56
N GLN A 48 -5.85 -9.15 5.45
CA GLN A 48 -5.74 -10.09 4.33
C GLN A 48 -5.99 -9.43 2.97
N CYS A 49 -6.97 -8.53 2.89
CA CYS A 49 -7.28 -7.79 1.67
C CYS A 49 -6.11 -6.88 1.26
N LEU A 50 -5.56 -6.13 2.21
CA LEU A 50 -4.42 -5.24 1.99
C LEU A 50 -3.13 -6.02 1.67
N THR A 51 -2.89 -7.16 2.31
CA THR A 51 -1.69 -7.98 2.06
C THR A 51 -1.79 -8.83 0.81
N SER A 52 -2.96 -8.94 0.18
CA SER A 52 -3.18 -9.74 -1.02
C SER A 52 -3.53 -8.91 -2.26
N THR A 53 -3.86 -7.62 -2.09
CA THR A 53 -4.17 -6.76 -3.23
C THR A 53 -2.96 -6.53 -4.12
N SER A 54 -3.23 -6.39 -5.42
CA SER A 54 -2.25 -5.99 -6.43
C SER A 54 -2.57 -4.59 -7.00
N SER A 55 -3.59 -3.91 -6.46
CA SER A 55 -4.09 -2.63 -6.96
C SER A 55 -3.93 -1.52 -5.93
N LEU A 56 -3.33 -0.39 -6.34
CA LEU A 56 -3.27 0.82 -5.52
C LEU A 56 -4.66 1.39 -5.26
N GLU A 57 -5.62 1.17 -6.16
CA GLU A 57 -6.99 1.65 -6.00
C GLU A 57 -7.67 0.99 -4.79
N THR A 58 -7.53 -0.33 -4.64
CA THR A 58 -8.02 -1.04 -3.44
C THR A 58 -7.40 -0.48 -2.16
N VAL A 59 -6.11 -0.18 -2.17
CA VAL A 59 -5.43 0.44 -1.02
C VAL A 59 -6.00 1.83 -0.73
N ARG A 60 -6.28 2.66 -1.76
CA ARG A 60 -6.91 3.98 -1.57
C ARG A 60 -8.29 3.86 -0.93
N HIS A 61 -9.11 2.91 -1.39
CA HIS A 61 -10.45 2.68 -0.82
C HIS A 61 -10.39 2.24 0.64
N LEU A 62 -9.42 1.41 0.99
CA LEU A 62 -9.25 0.87 2.34
C LEU A 62 -8.39 1.74 3.26
N ARG A 63 -7.92 2.90 2.80
CA ARG A 63 -6.94 3.70 3.57
C ARG A 63 -7.50 4.14 4.93
N PHE A 64 -8.78 4.48 4.99
CA PHE A 64 -9.40 4.96 6.23
C PHE A 64 -9.62 3.84 7.23
N ASP A 65 -10.10 2.67 6.78
CA ASP A 65 -10.17 1.47 7.61
C ASP A 65 -8.78 1.05 8.11
N LEU A 66 -7.75 1.17 7.26
CA LEU A 66 -6.38 0.92 7.65
C LEU A 66 -5.90 1.91 8.71
N PHE A 67 -6.12 3.21 8.52
CA PHE A 67 -5.76 4.23 9.50
C PHE A 67 -6.43 3.98 10.86
N ASP A 68 -7.73 3.69 10.86
CA ASP A 68 -8.48 3.34 12.07
C ASP A 68 -7.90 2.11 12.77
N LEU A 69 -7.54 1.06 12.01
CA LEU A 69 -6.87 -0.11 12.56
C LEU A 69 -5.51 0.24 13.18
N LEU A 70 -4.69 1.04 12.49
CA LEU A 70 -3.39 1.48 13.01
C LEU A 70 -3.55 2.30 14.30
N CYS A 71 -4.55 3.20 14.35
CA CYS A 71 -4.87 3.99 15.55
C CYS A 71 -5.22 3.08 16.74
N ARG A 72 -6.05 2.05 16.51
CA ARG A 72 -6.44 1.10 17.56
C ARG A 72 -5.29 0.21 18.05
N ARG A 73 -4.23 0.03 17.26
CA ARG A 73 -3.13 -0.92 17.59
C ARG A 73 -1.85 -0.26 18.07
N MET A 74 -1.48 0.87 17.48
CA MET A 74 -0.20 1.53 17.74
C MET A 74 -0.37 2.95 18.27
N GLY A 75 -1.61 3.45 18.34
CA GLY A 75 -1.92 4.82 18.71
C GLY A 75 -1.90 5.78 17.53
N GLU A 76 -2.63 6.89 17.67
CA GLU A 76 -2.88 7.85 16.60
C GLU A 76 -1.59 8.48 16.05
N GLY A 77 -0.65 8.84 16.91
CA GLY A 77 0.61 9.47 16.47
C GLY A 77 1.41 8.59 15.50
N ILE A 78 1.53 7.28 15.79
CA ILE A 78 2.20 6.32 14.91
C ILE A 78 1.37 6.08 13.65
N ALA A 79 0.05 5.94 13.80
CA ALA A 79 -0.86 5.74 12.67
C ALA A 79 -0.79 6.87 11.64
N VAL A 80 -0.69 8.13 12.08
CA VAL A 80 -0.57 9.31 11.21
C VAL A 80 0.73 9.29 10.42
N VAL A 81 1.85 8.88 11.03
CA VAL A 81 3.13 8.76 10.32
C VAL A 81 3.04 7.65 9.27
N ARG A 82 2.48 6.49 9.63
CA ARG A 82 2.35 5.35 8.72
C ARG A 82 1.42 5.62 7.55
N ILE A 83 0.26 6.24 7.80
CA ILE A 83 -0.66 6.55 6.71
C ILE A 83 -0.07 7.58 5.73
N LYS A 84 0.73 8.54 6.21
CA LYS A 84 1.45 9.48 5.35
C LYS A 84 2.48 8.78 4.46
N GLU A 85 3.18 7.78 5.00
CA GLU A 85 4.10 6.97 4.21
C GLU A 85 3.35 6.17 3.13
N ILE A 86 2.20 5.59 3.48
CA ILE A 86 1.32 4.90 2.51
C ILE A 86 0.78 5.86 1.46
N ASP A 87 0.31 7.05 1.85
CA ASP A 87 -0.17 8.07 0.91
C ASP A 87 0.94 8.54 -0.04
N ALA A 88 2.20 8.63 0.43
CA ALA A 88 3.35 8.91 -0.43
C ALA A 88 3.58 7.82 -1.48
N TRP A 89 3.28 6.56 -1.14
CA TRP A 89 3.27 5.45 -2.09
C TRP A 89 2.00 5.38 -2.95
N LEU A 90 0.89 6.00 -2.56
CA LEU A 90 -0.36 6.05 -3.33
C LEU A 90 -0.41 7.22 -4.33
N SER A 91 0.32 8.30 -4.03
CA SER A 91 0.40 9.49 -4.90
C SER A 91 1.36 9.24 -6.07
N PRO A 92 0.94 9.47 -7.34
CA PRO A 92 1.88 9.47 -8.46
C PRO A 92 2.89 10.61 -8.23
N ARG A 93 4.15 10.27 -7.96
CA ARG A 93 5.23 11.28 -8.02
C ARG A 93 5.23 11.83 -9.46
N HIS A 94 4.90 13.12 -9.59
CA HIS A 94 5.08 13.90 -10.81
C HIS A 94 6.56 14.00 -11.16
#